data_AF-A0A162XA36-F1
#
_entry.id   AF-A0A162XA36-F1
#
_cell.length_a   1.000
_cell.length_b   1.000
_cell.length_c   1.000
_cell.angle_alpha   90.00
_cell.angle_beta   90.00
_cell.angle_gamma   90.00
#
_symmetry.space_group_name_H-M   'P 1'
#
loop_
_entity.id
_entity.type
_entity.pdbx_description
1 polymer ?
#
loop_
_entity_poly.entity_id
_entity_poly.type
_entity_poly.pdbx_seq_one_letter_code
_entity_poly.pdbx_strand_id
1 'polypeptide(L)'
;MPKDRPPPFVVQLSTVLETTLETRCIHSEARISATHETLLLIASPLSKLRNRLLKAFILSIRPRAAFDPVCIFSQLGHQTPPQTIQEPQDFPSVDVTVKLAKSLKLRSSRPQLPDQPNMSSTTTVPKHLNFITGNKNKLAEVQAILDGVIELRNQNVDLVEIQGTVEEVTLDKARRAAEAVGGPVLVEDTCLCFKAMNDLPGPYMYHFPPKWFMLSLGPLELHKMLAGFDDKSAQAVCTFGYCEGPGHEPITFQGRTDGKLVPSRGPTVFGWDSCFEYEGTTYAEMEKAQKNKISHRGKALDKLKEWLAARTDA
;
A
#
# COMPACT_ATOMS: atom_id res chain seq x y z
N MET A 1 -30.60 -68.69 11.97
CA MET A 1 -31.03 -68.37 13.35
C MET A 1 -30.01 -68.97 14.29
N PRO A 2 -29.54 -68.28 15.35
CA PRO A 2 -29.60 -66.84 15.68
C PRO A 2 -28.26 -66.14 15.32
N LYS A 3 -28.20 -64.89 14.87
CA LYS A 3 -28.51 -63.58 15.51
C LYS A 3 -27.54 -63.25 16.66
N ASP A 4 -26.54 -62.41 16.35
CA ASP A 4 -26.12 -61.35 17.27
C ASP A 4 -25.76 -60.07 16.51
N ARG A 5 -26.29 -58.97 17.03
CA ARG A 5 -26.37 -57.61 16.49
C ARG A 5 -25.25 -56.77 17.13
N PRO A 6 -24.57 -55.86 16.42
CA PRO A 6 -23.82 -54.79 17.08
C PRO A 6 -24.77 -53.68 17.61
N PRO A 7 -24.40 -52.97 18.68
CA PRO A 7 -25.26 -51.98 19.33
C PRO A 7 -25.33 -50.64 18.56
N PRO A 8 -26.43 -49.87 18.69
CA PRO A 8 -26.57 -48.55 18.07
C PRO A 8 -26.19 -47.44 19.05
N PHE A 9 -25.24 -46.58 18.70
CA PHE A 9 -25.12 -45.22 19.25
C PHE A 9 -24.50 -44.31 18.19
N VAL A 10 -25.33 -43.88 17.24
CA VAL A 10 -25.09 -42.69 16.41
C VAL A 10 -26.31 -41.81 16.63
N VAL A 11 -26.21 -40.86 17.57
CA VAL A 11 -27.19 -39.80 17.72
C VAL A 11 -26.68 -38.57 16.99
N GLN A 12 -27.55 -38.07 16.12
CA GLN A 12 -27.42 -36.90 15.28
C GLN A 12 -26.96 -35.65 16.05
N LEU A 13 -25.94 -34.99 15.52
CA LEU A 13 -25.57 -33.61 15.86
C LEU A 13 -25.86 -32.71 14.65
N SER A 14 -27.10 -32.78 14.15
CA SER A 14 -27.59 -31.94 13.05
C SER A 14 -28.85 -31.15 13.40
N THR A 15 -29.22 -31.02 14.68
CA THR A 15 -30.49 -30.36 15.05
C THR A 15 -30.41 -29.62 16.38
N VAL A 16 -29.53 -28.61 16.51
CA VAL A 16 -29.59 -27.64 17.63
C VAL A 16 -29.24 -26.21 17.17
N LEU A 17 -29.47 -25.85 15.90
CA LEU A 17 -29.18 -24.49 15.42
C LEU A 17 -30.24 -23.89 14.48
N GLU A 18 -31.44 -24.50 14.41
CA GLU A 18 -32.55 -24.01 13.58
C GLU A 18 -33.81 -23.59 14.35
N THR A 19 -33.79 -23.58 15.69
CA THR A 19 -34.99 -23.22 16.49
C THR A 19 -34.78 -22.02 17.41
N THR A 20 -34.09 -20.98 16.94
CA THR A 20 -34.07 -19.68 17.65
C THR A 20 -34.03 -18.44 16.74
N LEU A 21 -34.37 -18.59 15.45
CA LEU A 21 -34.44 -17.47 14.51
C LEU A 21 -35.78 -17.34 13.76
N GLU A 22 -36.81 -18.06 14.19
CA GLU A 22 -38.18 -17.77 13.81
C GLU A 22 -39.00 -17.49 15.07
N THR A 23 -39.75 -16.39 15.03
CA THR A 23 -40.63 -15.88 16.09
C THR A 23 -39.97 -14.97 17.13
N ARG A 24 -39.70 -13.72 16.75
CA ARG A 24 -40.05 -12.50 17.50
C ARG A 24 -39.65 -11.24 16.71
N CYS A 25 -40.43 -10.94 15.69
CA CYS A 25 -40.51 -9.58 15.15
C CYS A 25 -41.67 -8.88 15.87
N ILE A 26 -41.48 -8.45 17.12
CA ILE A 26 -42.40 -7.53 17.80
C ILE A 26 -41.56 -6.64 18.75
N HIS A 27 -41.38 -5.38 18.34
CA HIS A 27 -41.10 -4.18 19.14
C HIS A 27 -40.09 -4.28 20.31
N SER A 28 -38.88 -3.76 20.12
CA SER A 28 -38.21 -2.81 21.05
C SER A 28 -36.73 -2.64 20.70
N GLU A 29 -36.23 -1.42 20.87
CA GLU A 29 -34.82 -1.06 20.78
C GLU A 29 -33.98 -1.95 21.72
N ALA A 30 -32.94 -2.59 21.20
CA ALA A 30 -31.97 -3.32 22.03
C ALA A 30 -30.55 -3.07 21.54
N ARG A 31 -29.80 -2.31 22.36
CA ARG A 31 -28.33 -2.18 22.32
C ARG A 31 -27.69 -3.57 22.37
N ILE A 32 -26.79 -3.87 21.44
CA ILE A 32 -25.93 -5.05 21.55
C ILE A 32 -24.68 -4.64 22.34
N SER A 33 -24.68 -4.98 23.63
CA SER A 33 -23.48 -5.04 24.46
C SER A 33 -22.89 -6.44 24.34
N ALA A 34 -21.76 -6.59 23.66
CA ALA A 34 -21.02 -7.86 23.63
C ALA A 34 -20.25 -8.02 24.95
N THR A 35 -20.69 -8.94 25.80
CA THR A 35 -19.99 -9.34 27.03
C THR A 35 -18.83 -10.28 26.72
N HIS A 36 -17.80 -10.18 27.55
CA HIS A 36 -16.40 -10.55 27.34
C HIS A 36 -16.05 -12.06 27.33
N GLU A 37 -17.00 -12.97 27.03
CA GLU A 37 -16.80 -14.43 27.19
C GLU A 37 -16.77 -15.25 25.89
N THR A 38 -16.98 -14.65 24.71
CA THR A 38 -16.87 -15.39 23.43
C THR A 38 -15.49 -15.26 22.74
N LEU A 39 -14.51 -14.65 23.42
CA LEU A 39 -13.21 -14.30 22.82
C LEU A 39 -12.02 -15.14 23.35
N LEU A 40 -12.28 -16.31 23.95
CA LEU A 40 -11.24 -17.18 24.53
C LEU A 40 -11.10 -18.54 23.82
N LEU A 41 -11.23 -18.58 22.49
CA LEU A 41 -10.90 -19.76 21.68
C LEU A 41 -10.00 -19.47 20.47
N ILE A 42 -9.29 -18.32 20.48
CA ILE A 42 -8.37 -17.93 19.42
C ILE A 42 -6.97 -17.66 20.00
N ALA A 43 -6.36 -18.69 20.58
CA ALA A 43 -4.94 -18.64 20.95
C ALA A 43 -4.31 -20.04 20.98
N SER A 44 -4.10 -20.67 19.81
CA SER A 44 -3.05 -21.69 19.63
C SER A 44 -2.75 -21.95 18.12
N PRO A 45 -1.55 -22.43 17.75
CA PRO A 45 -1.03 -22.30 16.39
C PRO A 45 -1.26 -23.56 15.55
N LEU A 46 -2.29 -23.58 14.69
CA LEU A 46 -2.42 -24.56 13.60
C LEU A 46 -2.91 -23.89 12.31
N SER A 47 -1.97 -23.53 11.44
CA SER A 47 -2.14 -22.63 10.29
C SER A 47 -2.75 -23.25 9.02
N LYS A 48 -3.10 -24.55 8.99
CA LYS A 48 -3.61 -25.21 7.76
C LYS A 48 -5.13 -25.34 7.68
N LEU A 49 -5.85 -25.37 8.80
CA LEU A 49 -7.32 -25.51 8.80
C LEU A 49 -8.05 -24.19 8.53
N ARG A 50 -7.43 -23.06 8.89
CA ARG A 50 -7.93 -21.68 8.70
C ARG A 50 -8.25 -21.36 7.23
N ASN A 51 -7.37 -21.74 6.31
CA ASN A 51 -7.52 -21.40 4.88
C ASN A 51 -8.60 -22.23 4.17
N ARG A 52 -8.99 -23.39 4.71
CA ARG A 52 -10.08 -24.22 4.15
C ARG A 52 -11.45 -23.71 4.60
N LEU A 53 -11.60 -23.33 5.87
CA LEU A 53 -12.87 -22.83 6.41
C LEU A 53 -13.19 -21.41 5.93
N LEU A 54 -12.18 -20.53 5.82
CA LEU A 54 -12.40 -19.17 5.30
C LEU A 54 -12.78 -19.16 3.81
N LYS A 55 -12.24 -20.09 3.00
CA LYS A 55 -12.65 -20.27 1.60
C LYS A 55 -14.08 -20.79 1.48
N ALA A 56 -14.52 -21.69 2.37
CA ALA A 56 -15.89 -22.19 2.39
C ALA A 56 -16.91 -21.11 2.79
N PHE A 57 -16.54 -20.22 3.71
CA PHE A 57 -17.41 -19.13 4.17
C PHE A 57 -17.63 -18.04 3.10
N ILE A 58 -16.57 -17.67 2.37
CA ILE A 58 -16.66 -16.64 1.31
C ILE A 58 -17.43 -17.16 0.08
N LEU A 59 -17.39 -18.46 -0.21
CA LEU A 59 -18.12 -19.08 -1.33
C LEU A 59 -19.63 -19.27 -1.10
N SER A 60 -20.13 -19.05 0.13
CA SER A 60 -21.55 -19.22 0.48
C SER A 60 -22.38 -17.93 0.34
N ILE A 61 -21.75 -16.78 0.08
CA ILE A 61 -22.44 -15.50 -0.06
C ILE A 61 -22.83 -15.31 -1.53
N ARG A 62 -24.01 -15.80 -1.92
CA ARG A 62 -24.60 -15.48 -3.23
C ARG A 62 -25.20 -14.07 -3.19
N PRO A 63 -25.00 -13.22 -4.20
CA PRO A 63 -25.75 -11.97 -4.31
C PRO A 63 -27.18 -12.31 -4.76
N ARG A 64 -28.19 -11.93 -3.97
CA ARG A 64 -29.58 -11.91 -4.45
C ARG A 64 -29.85 -10.59 -5.17
N ALA A 65 -30.69 -10.71 -6.18
CA ALA A 65 -30.93 -9.81 -7.30
C ALA A 65 -31.45 -8.40 -6.94
N ALA A 66 -31.32 -7.53 -7.94
CA ALA A 66 -31.80 -6.16 -8.04
C ALA A 66 -33.22 -5.94 -7.50
N PHE A 67 -33.45 -4.77 -6.91
CA PHE A 67 -34.77 -4.21 -6.69
C PHE A 67 -34.83 -2.77 -7.19
N ASP A 68 -35.82 -2.54 -8.04
CA ASP A 68 -36.22 -1.33 -8.75
C ASP A 68 -37.30 -0.61 -7.90
N PRO A 69 -37.24 0.71 -7.62
CA PRO A 69 -38.21 1.35 -6.74
C PRO A 69 -39.24 2.16 -7.55
N VAL A 70 -40.36 1.53 -7.93
CA VAL A 70 -41.57 2.23 -8.36
C VAL A 70 -42.81 1.58 -7.73
N CYS A 71 -43.53 2.39 -6.92
CA CYS A 71 -44.90 2.21 -6.37
C CYS A 71 -45.11 1.02 -5.41
N ILE A 72 -45.65 1.24 -4.20
CA ILE A 72 -47.10 1.33 -3.86
C ILE A 72 -47.16 1.90 -2.42
N PHE A 73 -47.63 3.14 -2.20
CA PHE A 73 -48.99 3.62 -1.91
C PHE A 73 -49.45 3.57 -0.43
N SER A 74 -49.80 4.77 0.05
CA SER A 74 -50.82 5.14 1.05
C SER A 74 -51.03 4.25 2.28
N GLN A 75 -50.72 4.81 3.44
CA GLN A 75 -51.70 5.23 4.45
C GLN A 75 -50.94 5.57 5.73
N LEU A 76 -51.14 6.81 6.20
CA LEU A 76 -51.12 7.29 7.58
C LEU A 76 -50.79 8.79 7.52
N GLY A 77 -51.85 9.58 7.36
CA GLY A 77 -51.78 11.01 7.54
C GLY A 77 -51.60 11.32 9.02
N HIS A 78 -50.49 11.95 9.37
CA HIS A 78 -50.44 12.91 10.47
C HIS A 78 -49.46 14.01 10.07
N GLN A 79 -50.02 15.18 9.78
CA GLN A 79 -49.27 16.40 9.54
C GLN A 79 -48.60 16.81 10.85
N THR A 80 -47.27 16.87 10.85
CA THR A 80 -46.50 17.71 11.78
C THR A 80 -45.77 18.76 10.94
N PRO A 81 -45.84 20.06 11.30
CA PRO A 81 -45.24 21.12 10.50
C PRO A 81 -43.71 21.03 10.55
N PRO A 82 -42.99 21.51 9.52
CA PRO A 82 -41.54 21.48 9.49
C PRO A 82 -41.00 22.37 10.62
N GLN A 83 -40.26 21.78 11.56
CA GLN A 83 -39.47 22.54 12.49
C GLN A 83 -38.28 23.14 11.74
N THR A 84 -38.22 24.47 11.71
CA THR A 84 -37.07 25.25 11.27
C THR A 84 -35.84 24.83 12.08
N ILE A 85 -34.84 24.25 11.43
CA ILE A 85 -33.53 24.04 12.04
C ILE A 85 -32.93 25.43 12.26
N GLN A 86 -32.83 25.85 13.51
CA GLN A 86 -32.08 27.05 13.88
C GLN A 86 -30.59 26.80 13.63
N GLU A 87 -29.94 27.75 12.96
CA GLU A 87 -28.49 27.80 12.82
C GLU A 87 -27.81 27.73 14.20
N PRO A 88 -26.77 26.89 14.39
CA PRO A 88 -26.03 26.90 15.63
C PRO A 88 -25.30 28.25 15.78
N GLN A 89 -25.66 28.98 16.83
CA GLN A 89 -24.98 30.21 17.25
C GLN A 89 -23.55 29.91 17.71
N ASP A 90 -22.64 30.75 17.22
CA ASP A 90 -21.36 31.15 17.82
C ASP A 90 -20.49 30.07 18.48
N PHE A 91 -19.55 29.54 17.69
CA PHE A 91 -18.33 28.95 18.25
C PHE A 91 -17.37 30.08 18.64
N PRO A 92 -16.77 30.08 19.86
CA PRO A 92 -15.76 31.05 20.20
C PRO A 92 -14.51 30.83 19.32
N SER A 93 -14.11 31.89 18.63
CA SER A 93 -12.87 31.98 17.86
C SER A 93 -11.67 31.70 18.76
N VAL A 94 -11.01 30.56 18.55
CA VAL A 94 -9.73 30.25 19.21
C VAL A 94 -8.62 30.94 18.42
N ASP A 95 -8.18 32.08 18.95
CA ASP A 95 -7.08 32.88 18.46
C ASP A 95 -5.74 32.16 18.76
N VAL A 96 -5.30 31.25 17.88
CA VAL A 96 -3.96 30.64 17.96
C VAL A 96 -2.96 31.56 17.27
N THR A 97 -2.81 32.76 17.82
CA THR A 97 -1.73 33.67 17.45
C THR A 97 -0.41 33.15 18.05
N VAL A 98 0.50 32.82 17.14
CA VAL A 98 1.92 32.48 17.30
C VAL A 98 2.57 33.16 18.50
N LYS A 99 2.70 32.42 19.61
CA LYS A 99 3.60 32.72 20.72
C LYS A 99 4.71 31.66 20.78
N LEU A 100 5.61 31.69 19.80
CA LEU A 100 6.92 31.04 19.94
C LEU A 100 8.02 31.81 19.21
N ALA A 101 8.04 33.13 19.41
CA ALA A 101 9.15 33.98 18.98
C ALA A 101 9.56 34.92 20.12
N LYS A 102 10.02 34.37 21.26
CA LYS A 102 10.70 35.15 22.32
C LYS A 102 11.38 34.32 23.42
N SER A 103 12.01 33.18 23.09
CA SER A 103 12.84 32.46 24.09
C SER A 103 14.08 31.75 23.55
N LEU A 104 14.70 32.25 22.46
CA LEU A 104 16.01 31.77 22.00
C LEU A 104 16.91 32.93 21.57
N LYS A 105 17.22 33.81 22.54
CA LYS A 105 18.40 34.66 22.52
C LYS A 105 19.13 34.47 23.84
N LEU A 106 19.83 33.35 23.98
CA LEU A 106 20.93 33.22 24.93
C LEU A 106 21.86 32.08 24.48
N ARG A 107 23.17 32.39 24.44
CA ARG A 107 24.33 31.52 24.21
C ARG A 107 24.80 31.34 22.77
N SER A 108 25.48 32.38 22.30
CA SER A 108 26.54 32.33 21.31
C SER A 108 27.83 31.79 21.94
N SER A 109 28.06 30.48 21.82
CA SER A 109 29.39 29.85 21.92
C SER A 109 29.24 28.41 21.44
N ARG A 110 29.60 28.17 20.18
CA ARG A 110 29.55 26.87 19.52
C ARG A 110 30.69 26.01 20.08
N PRO A 111 30.44 24.85 20.71
CA PRO A 111 31.51 23.88 20.96
C PRO A 111 31.99 23.37 19.60
N GLN A 112 33.30 23.41 19.34
CA GLN A 112 33.90 22.68 18.24
C GLN A 112 33.59 21.19 18.45
N LEU A 113 32.87 20.59 17.50
CA LEU A 113 32.79 19.14 17.42
C LEU A 113 34.21 18.61 17.16
N PRO A 114 34.62 17.48 17.78
CA PRO A 114 35.88 16.85 17.42
C PRO A 114 35.85 16.48 15.94
N ASP A 115 36.98 16.72 15.27
CA ASP A 115 37.17 16.43 13.85
C ASP A 115 36.68 15.01 13.54
N GLN A 116 35.72 14.92 12.61
CA GLN A 116 35.26 13.65 12.07
C GLN A 116 36.46 12.97 11.39
N PRO A 117 36.77 11.70 11.71
CA PRO A 117 37.83 11.00 11.02
C PRO A 117 37.44 10.90 9.54
N ASN A 118 38.35 11.37 8.69
CA ASN A 118 38.25 11.28 7.23
C ASN A 118 38.17 9.79 6.82
N MET A 119 36.96 9.24 6.77
CA MET A 119 36.68 7.93 6.21
C MET A 119 36.65 8.06 4.69
N SER A 120 37.84 8.07 4.10
CA SER A 120 38.06 7.65 2.72
C SER A 120 37.77 6.15 2.64
N SER A 121 36.49 5.76 2.71
CA SER A 121 36.05 4.42 2.33
C SER A 121 36.05 4.37 0.81
N THR A 122 37.13 3.88 0.22
CA THR A 122 37.18 3.51 -1.20
C THR A 122 36.24 2.31 -1.39
N THR A 123 34.94 2.59 -1.57
CA THR A 123 33.94 1.57 -1.86
C THR A 123 34.21 1.00 -3.24
N THR A 124 34.83 -0.18 -3.30
CA THR A 124 34.93 -0.95 -4.54
C THR A 124 33.55 -1.39 -4.99
N VAL A 125 33.23 -1.22 -6.26
CA VAL A 125 31.95 -1.66 -6.84
C VAL A 125 31.75 -3.16 -6.59
N PRO A 126 30.59 -3.58 -6.04
CA PRO A 126 30.35 -5.00 -5.80
C PRO A 126 30.26 -5.77 -7.13
N LYS A 127 30.75 -7.02 -7.13
CA LYS A 127 30.66 -7.89 -8.32
C LYS A 127 29.23 -8.19 -8.74
N HIS A 128 28.31 -8.24 -7.78
CA HIS A 128 26.89 -8.49 -8.00
C HIS A 128 26.04 -7.67 -7.01
N LEU A 129 24.81 -7.38 -7.41
CA LEU A 129 23.79 -6.76 -6.55
C LEU A 129 22.64 -7.74 -6.33
N ASN A 130 22.24 -7.90 -5.06
CA ASN A 130 21.04 -8.66 -4.74
C ASN A 130 19.81 -7.76 -4.88
N PHE A 131 19.05 -7.92 -5.97
CA PHE A 131 17.83 -7.16 -6.20
C PHE A 131 16.64 -7.81 -5.49
N ILE A 132 16.16 -7.14 -4.45
CA ILE A 132 15.13 -7.68 -3.55
C ILE A 132 13.75 -7.29 -4.06
N THR A 133 13.10 -8.23 -4.75
CA THR A 133 11.74 -8.04 -5.23
C THR A 133 11.05 -9.37 -5.53
N GLY A 134 9.76 -9.45 -5.22
CA GLY A 134 8.87 -10.52 -5.69
C GLY A 134 8.13 -10.17 -7.00
N ASN A 135 8.32 -8.97 -7.54
CA ASN A 135 7.59 -8.50 -8.72
C ASN A 135 8.37 -8.80 -10.02
N LYS A 136 7.87 -9.76 -10.79
CA LYS A 136 8.48 -10.20 -12.06
C LYS A 136 8.61 -9.09 -13.11
N ASN A 137 7.65 -8.17 -13.16
CA ASN A 137 7.69 -7.07 -14.14
C ASN A 137 8.76 -6.05 -13.77
N LYS A 138 8.90 -5.72 -12.48
CA LYS A 138 10.01 -4.87 -11.98
C LYS A 138 11.35 -5.49 -12.29
N LEU A 139 11.52 -6.79 -11.98
CA LEU A 139 12.73 -7.53 -12.29
C LEU A 139 13.07 -7.47 -13.79
N ALA A 140 12.10 -7.71 -14.66
CA ALA A 140 12.33 -7.67 -16.11
C ALA A 140 12.79 -6.29 -16.59
N GLU A 141 12.19 -5.21 -16.09
CA GLU A 141 12.60 -3.85 -16.46
C GLU A 141 14.00 -3.50 -15.92
N VAL A 142 14.28 -3.80 -14.65
CA VAL A 142 15.58 -3.52 -14.03
C VAL A 142 16.70 -4.32 -14.70
N GLN A 143 16.45 -5.60 -14.98
CA GLN A 143 17.40 -6.47 -15.69
C GLN A 143 17.72 -5.92 -17.09
N ALA A 144 16.70 -5.46 -17.84
CA ALA A 144 16.91 -4.90 -19.16
C ALA A 144 17.72 -3.58 -19.14
N ILE A 145 17.60 -2.80 -18.07
CA ILE A 145 18.26 -1.49 -17.95
C ILE A 145 19.69 -1.61 -17.40
N LEU A 146 19.97 -2.59 -16.55
CA LEU A 146 21.29 -2.84 -15.96
C LEU A 146 22.09 -3.95 -16.65
N ASP A 147 21.59 -4.48 -17.77
CA ASP A 147 22.31 -5.45 -18.57
C ASP A 147 23.68 -4.90 -19.01
N GLY A 148 24.73 -5.70 -18.83
CA GLY A 148 26.11 -5.30 -19.09
C GLY A 148 26.72 -4.30 -18.09
N VAL A 149 25.98 -3.82 -17.09
CA VAL A 149 26.48 -2.89 -16.06
C VAL A 149 26.96 -3.65 -14.82
N ILE A 150 26.12 -4.54 -14.27
CA ILE A 150 26.42 -5.30 -13.05
C ILE A 150 25.61 -6.60 -13.01
N GLU A 151 26.16 -7.67 -12.42
CA GLU A 151 25.43 -8.92 -12.23
C GLU A 151 24.30 -8.71 -11.22
N LEU A 152 23.04 -8.85 -11.66
CA LEU A 152 21.87 -8.80 -10.78
C LEU A 152 21.46 -10.21 -10.34
N ARG A 153 21.29 -10.39 -9.02
CA ARG A 153 20.74 -11.60 -8.42
C ARG A 153 19.39 -11.29 -7.79
N ASN A 154 18.31 -11.86 -8.31
CA ASN A 154 17.00 -11.66 -7.72
C ASN A 154 16.82 -12.53 -6.46
N GLN A 155 16.34 -11.91 -5.38
CA GLN A 155 15.86 -12.61 -4.20
C GLN A 155 14.49 -12.07 -3.79
N ASN A 156 13.62 -12.93 -3.28
CA ASN A 156 12.34 -12.52 -2.72
C ASN A 156 12.40 -12.67 -1.20
N VAL A 157 12.66 -11.56 -0.51
CA VAL A 157 12.72 -11.49 0.95
C VAL A 157 11.47 -10.77 1.45
N ASP A 158 10.79 -11.36 2.43
CA ASP A 158 9.65 -10.74 3.10
C ASP A 158 10.16 -9.70 4.10
N LEU A 159 9.95 -8.43 3.79
CA LEU A 159 10.44 -7.29 4.57
C LEU A 159 9.25 -6.47 5.05
N VAL A 160 9.28 -6.07 6.32
CA VAL A 160 8.35 -5.09 6.85
C VAL A 160 8.60 -3.76 6.15
N GLU A 161 7.56 -3.22 5.54
CA GLU A 161 7.57 -1.87 4.99
C GLU A 161 6.99 -0.93 6.05
N ILE A 162 7.73 0.14 6.40
CA ILE A 162 7.26 1.16 7.33
C ILE A 162 6.34 2.16 6.62
N GLN A 163 5.73 3.05 7.40
CA GLN A 163 5.02 4.21 6.87
C GLN A 163 5.89 5.46 7.01
N GLY A 164 5.90 6.31 5.99
CA GLY A 164 6.68 7.54 5.96
C GLY A 164 6.72 8.12 4.56
N THR A 165 7.68 9.00 4.32
CA THR A 165 8.06 9.48 2.98
C THR A 165 8.61 8.33 2.14
N VAL A 166 8.64 8.50 0.80
CA VAL A 166 9.21 7.47 -0.08
C VAL A 166 10.68 7.21 0.26
N GLU A 167 11.42 8.24 0.63
CA GLU A 167 12.83 8.14 1.01
C GLU A 167 13.00 7.33 2.30
N GLU A 168 12.23 7.62 3.35
CA GLU A 168 12.28 6.87 4.62
C GLU A 168 11.93 5.39 4.43
N VAL A 169 10.87 5.11 3.66
CA VAL A 169 10.43 3.76 3.35
C VAL A 169 11.52 2.99 2.61
N THR A 170 12.10 3.58 1.56
CA THR A 170 13.14 2.93 0.76
C THR A 170 14.44 2.73 1.54
N LEU A 171 14.85 3.69 2.37
CA LEU A 171 16.05 3.59 3.20
C LEU A 171 15.91 2.49 4.25
N ASP A 172 14.78 2.43 4.97
CA ASP A 172 14.52 1.38 5.95
C ASP A 172 14.45 0.00 5.29
N LYS A 173 13.79 -0.11 4.13
CA LYS A 173 13.72 -1.33 3.33
C LYS A 173 15.10 -1.81 2.88
N ALA A 174 15.96 -0.90 2.42
CA ALA A 174 17.33 -1.21 2.02
C ALA A 174 18.17 -1.71 3.20
N ARG A 175 18.04 -1.07 4.37
CA ARG A 175 18.72 -1.47 5.60
C ARG A 175 18.30 -2.88 6.02
N ARG A 176 17.00 -3.16 6.10
CA ARG A 176 16.48 -4.49 6.47
C ARG A 176 16.86 -5.57 5.46
N ALA A 177 16.84 -5.23 4.17
CA ALA A 177 17.30 -6.12 3.10
C ALA A 177 18.77 -6.51 3.29
N ALA A 178 19.63 -5.54 3.57
CA ALA A 178 21.06 -5.76 3.77
C ALA A 178 21.33 -6.68 4.96
N GLU A 179 20.63 -6.46 6.08
CA GLU A 179 20.68 -7.31 7.27
C GLU A 179 20.23 -8.76 6.97
N ALA A 180 19.15 -8.93 6.20
CA ALA A 180 18.62 -10.24 5.86
C ALA A 180 19.51 -11.02 4.88
N VAL A 181 20.15 -10.33 3.93
CA VAL A 181 20.96 -10.94 2.85
C VAL A 181 22.43 -11.10 3.26
N GLY A 182 22.95 -10.25 4.15
CA GLY A 182 24.35 -10.26 4.56
C GLY A 182 25.32 -9.73 3.50
N GLY A 183 24.87 -8.83 2.63
CA GLY A 183 25.70 -8.30 1.53
C GLY A 183 25.03 -7.17 0.75
N PRO A 184 25.59 -6.81 -0.43
CA PRO A 184 25.11 -5.67 -1.19
C PRO A 184 23.72 -5.92 -1.75
N VAL A 185 22.80 -4.99 -1.48
CA VAL A 185 21.41 -5.09 -1.87
C VAL A 185 20.97 -3.88 -2.67
N LEU A 186 19.99 -4.13 -3.54
CA LEU A 186 19.23 -3.11 -4.25
C LEU A 186 17.74 -3.37 -3.97
N VAL A 187 17.04 -2.36 -3.47
CA VAL A 187 15.59 -2.38 -3.27
C VAL A 187 14.94 -1.29 -4.12
N GLU A 188 13.64 -1.41 -4.37
CA GLU A 188 12.90 -0.43 -5.17
C GLU A 188 11.50 -0.18 -4.61
N ASP A 189 11.17 1.09 -4.41
CA ASP A 189 9.80 1.55 -4.20
C ASP A 189 9.31 2.44 -5.34
N THR A 190 8.05 2.24 -5.69
CA THR A 190 7.40 2.95 -6.80
C THR A 190 6.15 3.63 -6.27
N CYS A 191 6.11 4.94 -6.40
CA CYS A 191 5.01 5.79 -5.96
C CYS A 191 4.33 6.44 -7.16
N LEU A 192 3.05 6.73 -6.98
CA LEU A 192 2.33 7.64 -7.86
C LEU A 192 1.70 8.70 -6.98
N CYS A 193 2.15 9.93 -7.17
CA CYS A 193 1.86 11.07 -6.32
C CYS A 193 0.89 12.00 -7.03
N PHE A 194 -0.28 12.24 -6.46
CA PHE A 194 -1.25 13.18 -7.05
C PHE A 194 -1.04 14.56 -6.46
N LYS A 195 -0.78 15.55 -7.32
CA LYS A 195 -0.48 16.91 -6.85
C LYS A 195 -1.63 17.51 -6.05
N ALA A 196 -2.87 17.26 -6.50
CA ALA A 196 -4.08 17.74 -5.84
C ALA A 196 -4.32 17.13 -4.45
N MET A 197 -3.66 16.01 -4.13
CA MET A 197 -3.75 15.32 -2.83
C MET A 197 -2.45 15.42 -2.03
N ASN A 198 -1.63 16.45 -2.26
CA ASN A 198 -0.33 16.64 -1.60
C ASN A 198 0.54 15.38 -1.68
N ASP A 199 0.71 14.85 -2.89
CA ASP A 199 1.51 13.68 -3.24
C ASP A 199 0.98 12.32 -2.74
N LEU A 200 -0.19 12.27 -2.10
CA LEU A 200 -0.89 11.00 -1.85
C LEU A 200 -1.43 10.41 -3.17
N PRO A 201 -1.59 9.08 -3.27
CA PRO A 201 -1.30 8.08 -2.24
C PRO A 201 0.20 7.75 -2.09
N GLY A 202 1.06 8.20 -3.01
CA GLY A 202 2.52 8.13 -2.85
C GLY A 202 3.03 6.70 -2.53
N PRO A 203 3.74 6.49 -1.40
CA PRO A 203 4.26 5.17 -1.01
C PRO A 203 3.16 4.15 -0.69
N TYR A 204 1.92 4.59 -0.43
CA TYR A 204 0.81 3.71 -0.08
C TYR A 204 0.15 3.03 -1.29
N MET A 205 0.65 3.28 -2.50
CA MET A 205 0.04 2.76 -3.74
C MET A 205 0.00 1.21 -3.80
N TYR A 206 1.06 0.54 -3.34
CA TYR A 206 1.21 -0.93 -3.40
C TYR A 206 1.59 -1.59 -2.07
N HIS A 207 1.60 -0.83 -0.98
CA HIS A 207 2.10 -1.23 0.33
C HIS A 207 1.32 -2.41 0.95
N PHE A 208 1.97 -3.44 1.50
CA PHE A 208 1.35 -4.73 1.89
C PHE A 208 1.45 -5.07 3.39
N PRO A 209 0.52 -5.87 3.98
CA PRO A 209 -0.85 -6.12 3.57
C PRO A 209 -1.86 -5.26 4.36
N PRO A 210 -2.93 -4.76 3.68
CA PRO A 210 -3.29 -4.92 2.26
C PRO A 210 -2.75 -3.83 1.31
N LYS A 211 -2.58 -4.16 0.01
CA LYS A 211 -2.20 -3.24 -1.10
C LYS A 211 -3.26 -2.18 -1.39
N TRP A 212 -3.44 -1.24 -0.49
CA TRP A 212 -4.62 -0.37 -0.36
C TRP A 212 -5.22 0.12 -1.68
N PHE A 213 -4.56 1.04 -2.40
CA PHE A 213 -5.22 1.72 -3.51
C PHE A 213 -5.34 0.84 -4.77
N MET A 214 -4.27 0.18 -5.19
CA MET A 214 -4.30 -0.62 -6.41
C MET A 214 -5.09 -1.93 -6.28
N LEU A 215 -5.22 -2.49 -5.08
CA LEU A 215 -6.09 -3.65 -4.87
C LEU A 215 -7.56 -3.25 -4.80
N SER A 216 -7.87 -2.12 -4.14
CA SER A 216 -9.25 -1.70 -3.91
C SER A 216 -9.89 -1.04 -5.13
N LEU A 217 -9.16 -0.17 -5.82
CA LEU A 217 -9.67 0.56 -6.98
C LEU A 217 -9.26 -0.10 -8.29
N GLY A 218 -8.02 -0.57 -8.36
CA GLY A 218 -7.42 -1.02 -9.61
C GLY A 218 -7.20 0.13 -10.60
N PRO A 219 -6.56 -0.17 -11.75
CA PRO A 219 -6.19 0.85 -12.73
C PRO A 219 -7.38 1.61 -13.31
N LEU A 220 -8.51 0.92 -13.52
CA LEU A 220 -9.70 1.48 -14.16
C LEU A 220 -10.33 2.60 -13.34
N GLU A 221 -10.35 2.47 -12.02
CA GLU A 221 -11.05 3.37 -11.11
C GLU A 221 -10.12 4.40 -10.45
N LEU A 222 -8.80 4.19 -10.49
CA LEU A 222 -7.83 5.04 -9.79
C LEU A 222 -7.97 6.53 -10.15
N HIS A 223 -8.20 6.85 -11.42
CA HIS A 223 -8.37 8.23 -11.89
C HIS A 223 -9.57 8.95 -11.24
N LYS A 224 -10.58 8.21 -10.78
CA LYS A 224 -11.77 8.77 -10.12
C LYS A 224 -11.46 9.34 -8.73
N MET A 225 -10.33 8.97 -8.11
CA MET A 225 -9.87 9.61 -6.88
C MET A 225 -9.73 11.12 -7.03
N LEU A 226 -9.43 11.59 -8.25
CA LEU A 226 -9.28 13.01 -8.54
C LEU A 226 -10.55 13.63 -9.10
N ALA A 227 -11.71 12.97 -9.10
CA ALA A 227 -12.93 13.48 -9.73
C ALA A 227 -13.33 14.88 -9.23
N GLY A 228 -13.17 15.15 -7.93
CA GLY A 228 -13.50 16.44 -7.30
C GLY A 228 -12.42 17.52 -7.37
N PHE A 229 -11.28 17.28 -8.05
CA PHE A 229 -10.18 18.24 -8.16
C PHE A 229 -10.01 18.69 -9.61
N ASP A 230 -9.83 19.98 -9.88
CA ASP A 230 -9.53 20.43 -11.25
C ASP A 230 -8.15 19.94 -11.72
N ASP A 231 -7.18 19.92 -10.81
CA ASP A 231 -5.83 19.45 -11.06
C ASP A 231 -5.77 17.91 -11.12
N LYS A 232 -5.43 17.38 -12.30
CA LYS A 232 -5.21 15.95 -12.53
C LYS A 232 -3.73 15.59 -12.62
N SER A 233 -2.83 16.55 -12.39
CA SER A 233 -1.40 16.31 -12.50
C SER A 233 -0.93 15.32 -11.44
N ALA A 234 0.00 14.48 -11.85
CA ALA A 234 0.59 13.47 -11.00
C ALA A 234 2.03 13.21 -11.40
N GLN A 235 2.78 12.65 -10.47
CA GLN A 235 4.15 12.28 -10.69
C GLN A 235 4.36 10.81 -10.38
N ALA A 236 4.91 10.10 -11.37
CA ALA A 236 5.46 8.77 -11.15
C ALA A 236 6.85 8.92 -10.52
N VAL A 237 7.08 8.28 -9.38
CA VAL A 237 8.35 8.36 -8.64
C VAL A 237 8.89 6.94 -8.43
N CYS A 238 10.15 6.72 -8.79
CA CYS A 238 10.88 5.49 -8.50
C CYS A 238 12.06 5.84 -7.61
N THR A 239 12.18 5.17 -6.48
CA THR A 239 13.34 5.31 -5.58
C THR A 239 14.00 3.94 -5.45
N PHE A 240 15.25 3.85 -5.89
CA PHE A 240 16.11 2.71 -5.59
C PHE A 240 16.88 2.99 -4.31
N GLY A 241 16.93 2.01 -3.41
CA GLY A 241 17.78 2.02 -2.23
C GLY A 241 18.94 1.04 -2.43
N TYR A 242 20.17 1.51 -2.31
CA TYR A 242 21.37 0.68 -2.31
C TYR A 242 21.98 0.65 -0.91
N CYS A 243 22.40 -0.53 -0.47
CA CYS A 243 23.19 -0.69 0.74
C CYS A 243 24.33 -1.69 0.48
N GLU A 244 25.53 -1.37 0.94
CA GLU A 244 26.73 -2.20 0.77
C GLU A 244 26.64 -3.53 1.54
N GLY A 245 25.96 -3.51 2.70
CA GLY A 245 25.78 -4.66 3.56
C GLY A 245 25.34 -4.27 4.98
N PRO A 246 25.22 -5.25 5.89
CA PRO A 246 24.88 -5.00 7.29
C PRO A 246 25.75 -3.89 7.90
N GLY A 247 25.13 -3.02 8.71
CA GLY A 247 25.81 -1.90 9.37
C GLY A 247 26.25 -0.72 8.48
N HIS A 248 26.00 -0.75 7.16
CA HIS A 248 26.27 0.39 6.26
C HIS A 248 25.02 1.26 6.11
N GLU A 249 25.21 2.57 5.96
CA GLU A 249 24.09 3.48 5.69
C GLU A 249 23.64 3.38 4.23
N PRO A 250 22.35 3.09 3.97
CA PRO A 250 21.84 3.04 2.62
C PRO A 250 21.82 4.43 1.95
N ILE A 251 21.96 4.42 0.63
CA ILE A 251 21.79 5.61 -0.22
C ILE A 251 20.64 5.41 -1.19
N THR A 252 20.09 6.51 -1.71
CA THR A 252 18.95 6.47 -2.63
C THR A 252 19.25 7.07 -3.99
N PHE A 253 18.62 6.51 -5.02
CA PHE A 253 18.60 7.01 -6.39
C PHE A 253 17.15 7.19 -6.81
N GLN A 254 16.75 8.44 -7.05
CA GLN A 254 15.35 8.75 -7.33
C GLN A 254 15.16 9.32 -8.73
N GLY A 255 14.18 8.78 -9.45
CA GLY A 255 13.72 9.28 -10.74
C GLY A 255 12.25 9.67 -10.67
N ARG A 256 11.90 10.75 -11.36
CA ARG A 256 10.57 11.35 -11.38
C ARG A 256 10.13 11.59 -12.81
N THR A 257 8.86 11.33 -13.10
CA THR A 257 8.23 11.70 -14.36
C THR A 257 6.89 12.34 -14.09
N ASP A 258 6.75 13.59 -14.53
CA ASP A 258 5.51 14.34 -14.45
C ASP A 258 4.54 13.87 -15.53
N GLY A 259 3.26 13.85 -15.20
CA GLY A 259 2.18 13.44 -16.07
C GLY A 259 0.84 13.80 -15.47
N LYS A 260 -0.20 13.06 -15.83
CA LYS A 260 -1.54 13.25 -15.29
C LYS A 260 -2.33 11.94 -15.24
N LEU A 261 -3.33 11.90 -14.37
CA LEU A 261 -4.27 10.79 -14.31
C LEU A 261 -5.36 10.97 -15.35
N VAL A 262 -5.65 9.89 -16.08
CA VAL A 262 -6.65 9.83 -17.13
C VAL A 262 -7.47 8.55 -17.02
N PRO A 263 -8.67 8.50 -17.63
CA PRO A 263 -9.36 7.23 -17.82
C PRO A 263 -8.44 6.20 -18.49
N SER A 264 -8.48 4.96 -18.02
CA SER A 264 -7.56 3.91 -18.47
C SER A 264 -7.60 3.69 -19.98
N ARG A 265 -6.43 3.64 -20.60
CA ARG A 265 -6.22 3.22 -21.98
C ARG A 265 -5.03 2.28 -22.08
N GLY A 266 -5.09 1.33 -23.01
CA GLY A 266 -4.10 0.25 -23.15
C GLY A 266 -4.28 -0.90 -22.14
N PRO A 267 -3.34 -1.86 -22.11
CA PRO A 267 -3.41 -3.04 -21.25
C PRO A 267 -3.34 -2.72 -19.75
N THR A 268 -4.25 -3.28 -18.95
CA THR A 268 -4.33 -3.08 -17.49
C THR A 268 -3.51 -4.09 -16.67
N VAL A 269 -2.51 -4.72 -17.29
CA VAL A 269 -1.75 -5.84 -16.68
C VAL A 269 -0.62 -5.38 -15.77
N PHE A 270 -0.24 -4.10 -15.83
CA PHE A 270 0.88 -3.57 -15.05
C PHE A 270 0.49 -2.33 -14.25
N GLY A 271 -0.01 -2.57 -13.04
CA GLY A 271 -0.20 -1.52 -12.06
C GLY A 271 -1.15 -0.42 -12.54
N TRP A 272 -0.72 0.83 -12.39
CA TRP A 272 -1.47 2.04 -12.78
C TRP A 272 -1.05 2.58 -14.16
N ASP A 273 -0.20 1.88 -14.91
CA ASP A 273 0.35 2.38 -16.19
C ASP A 273 -0.75 2.80 -17.19
N SER A 274 -1.89 2.11 -17.19
CA SER A 274 -3.00 2.43 -18.11
C SER A 274 -3.70 3.75 -17.81
N CYS A 275 -3.57 4.30 -16.60
CA CYS A 275 -4.23 5.55 -16.20
C CYS A 275 -3.24 6.69 -15.93
N PHE A 276 -1.94 6.47 -16.10
CA PHE A 276 -0.92 7.52 -16.06
C PHE A 276 -0.50 7.93 -17.47
N GLU A 277 -0.79 9.17 -17.85
CA GLU A 277 -0.45 9.75 -19.16
C GLU A 277 0.80 10.60 -19.09
N TYR A 278 1.71 10.36 -20.05
CA TYR A 278 2.86 11.18 -20.36
C TYR A 278 2.74 11.67 -21.81
N GLU A 279 2.73 13.00 -22.02
CA GLU A 279 2.69 13.64 -23.34
C GLU A 279 1.62 13.08 -24.31
N GLY A 280 0.42 12.77 -23.82
CA GLY A 280 -0.70 12.30 -24.64
C GLY A 280 -0.85 10.78 -24.72
N THR A 281 0.13 10.00 -24.25
CA THR A 281 0.10 8.54 -24.29
C THR A 281 0.19 7.95 -22.89
N THR A 282 -0.62 6.94 -22.58
CA THR A 282 -0.49 6.24 -21.29
C THR A 282 0.74 5.35 -21.29
N TYR A 283 1.34 5.09 -20.12
CA TYR A 283 2.46 4.15 -20.05
C TYR A 283 2.11 2.76 -20.56
N ALA A 284 0.85 2.34 -20.46
CA ALA A 284 0.41 1.05 -20.98
C ALA A 284 0.33 1.02 -22.52
N GLU A 285 0.14 2.17 -23.17
CA GLU A 285 0.13 2.30 -24.63
C GLU A 285 1.55 2.37 -25.23
N MET A 286 2.57 2.58 -24.40
CA MET A 286 3.97 2.70 -24.85
C MET A 286 4.64 1.34 -25.00
N GLU A 287 5.50 1.23 -26.01
CA GLU A 287 6.46 0.13 -26.11
C GLU A 287 7.44 0.17 -24.93
N LYS A 288 7.78 -1.01 -24.37
CA LYS A 288 8.62 -1.10 -23.16
C LYS A 288 9.95 -0.36 -23.30
N ALA A 289 10.60 -0.50 -24.45
CA ALA A 289 11.88 0.15 -24.72
C ALA A 289 11.77 1.69 -24.77
N GLN A 290 10.65 2.23 -25.24
CA GLN A 290 10.39 3.67 -25.26
C GLN A 290 10.07 4.17 -23.86
N LYS A 291 9.20 3.48 -23.13
CA LYS A 291 8.87 3.78 -21.73
C LYS A 291 10.13 3.83 -20.87
N ASN A 292 11.02 2.85 -20.99
CA ASN A 292 12.23 2.78 -20.17
C ASN A 292 13.11 4.04 -20.30
N LYS A 293 13.14 4.69 -21.47
CA LYS A 293 13.94 5.92 -21.69
C LYS A 293 13.39 7.15 -20.97
N ILE A 294 12.08 7.22 -20.75
CA ILE A 294 11.40 8.41 -20.18
C ILE A 294 10.87 8.17 -18.77
N SER A 295 10.82 6.90 -18.33
CA SER A 295 10.19 6.52 -17.08
C SER A 295 11.01 6.95 -15.86
N HIS A 296 10.28 7.24 -14.80
CA HIS A 296 10.78 7.38 -13.43
C HIS A 296 11.78 6.28 -13.04
N ARG A 297 11.52 5.01 -13.39
CA ARG A 297 12.45 3.90 -13.13
C ARG A 297 13.74 4.01 -13.93
N GLY A 298 13.65 4.29 -15.24
CA GLY A 298 14.82 4.51 -16.10
C GLY A 298 15.71 5.62 -15.57
N LYS A 299 15.12 6.79 -15.28
CA LYS A 299 15.82 7.95 -14.71
C LYS A 299 16.50 7.63 -13.37
N ALA A 300 15.87 6.82 -12.53
CA ALA A 300 16.46 6.40 -11.25
C ALA A 300 17.66 5.45 -11.45
N LEU A 301 17.54 4.53 -12.41
CA LEU A 301 18.62 3.60 -12.74
C LEU A 301 19.77 4.27 -13.48
N ASP A 302 19.53 5.31 -14.28
CA ASP A 302 20.60 6.09 -14.90
C ASP A 302 21.50 6.73 -13.84
N LYS A 303 20.91 7.30 -12.77
CA LYS A 303 21.66 7.80 -11.61
C LYS A 303 22.46 6.70 -10.90
N LEU A 304 21.90 5.50 -10.77
CA LEU A 304 22.61 4.34 -10.21
C LEU A 304 23.81 3.96 -11.10
N LYS A 305 23.64 3.92 -12.43
CA LYS A 305 24.72 3.60 -13.38
C LYS A 305 25.86 4.62 -13.29
N GLU A 306 25.52 5.90 -13.29
CA GLU A 306 26.50 6.99 -13.14
C GLU A 306 27.29 6.83 -11.84
N TRP A 307 26.60 6.52 -10.74
CA TRP A 307 27.22 6.31 -9.43
C TRP A 307 28.12 5.07 -9.38
N LEU A 308 27.76 3.99 -10.06
CA LEU A 308 28.57 2.76 -10.18
C LEU A 308 29.82 3.00 -11.06
N ALA A 309 29.66 3.68 -12.19
CA ALA A 309 30.76 3.98 -13.10
C ALA A 309 31.84 4.82 -12.42
N ALA A 310 31.45 5.88 -11.68
CA ALA A 310 32.36 6.74 -10.93
C ALA A 310 33.20 6.01 -9.85
N ARG A 311 32.87 4.77 -9.50
CA ARG A 311 33.59 3.92 -8.53
C ARG A 311 34.35 2.75 -9.15
N THR A 312 34.13 2.50 -10.43
CA THR A 312 34.94 1.52 -11.18
C THR A 312 36.22 2.17 -11.70
N ASP A 313 36.16 3.48 -11.95
CA ASP A 313 37.28 4.30 -12.46
C ASP A 313 38.16 4.92 -11.34
N ALA A 314 37.87 4.62 -10.06
CA ALA A 314 38.56 5.13 -8.87
C ALA A 314 39.38 4.04 -8.17
#